data_AF-A0A948FRV2-F1
#
_entry.id   AF-A0A948FRV2-F1
#
_cell.length_a   1.000
_cell.length_b   1.000
_cell.length_c   1.000
_cell.angle_alpha   90.00
_cell.angle_beta   90.00
_cell.angle_gamma   90.00
#
_symmetry.space_group_name_H-M   'P 1'
#
loop_
_entity.id
_entity.type
_entity.pdbx_description
1 polymer ?
#
loop_
_entity_poly.entity_id
_entity_poly.type
_entity_poly.pdbx_seq_one_letter_code
_entity_poly.pdbx_strand_id
1 'polypeptide(L)'
;MIKLAAFCLSLLLLAACATDPSKPVRYDMESCLASLRAGMPGQTDITFDPSTLTHRGGDWTIVSEAKGANGWRQAWVCNFKDGVFESAQWIKSE
;
A
#
# COMPACT_ATOMS: atom_id res chain seq x y z
N MET A 1 -40.38 28.12 11.99
CA MET A 1 -39.46 27.57 10.96
C MET A 1 -38.19 27.03 11.65
N ILE A 2 -38.31 25.96 12.44
CA ILE A 2 -37.20 25.37 13.21
C ILE A 2 -37.22 23.86 12.96
N LYS A 3 -36.94 23.46 11.71
CA LYS A 3 -36.80 22.04 11.35
C LYS A 3 -35.54 21.74 10.51
N LEU A 4 -34.84 22.78 10.03
CA LEU A 4 -33.61 22.59 9.23
C LEU A 4 -32.34 22.38 10.07
N ALA A 5 -32.29 22.88 11.31
CA ALA A 5 -31.06 22.83 12.11
C ALA A 5 -30.73 21.41 12.63
N ALA A 6 -31.72 20.55 12.80
CA ALA A 6 -31.52 19.20 13.33
C ALA A 6 -30.92 18.23 12.28
N PHE A 7 -31.08 18.51 10.98
CA PHE A 7 -30.64 17.59 9.94
C PHE A 7 -29.15 17.73 9.60
N CYS A 8 -28.58 18.94 9.73
CA CYS A 8 -27.15 19.16 9.50
C CYS A 8 -26.26 18.60 10.62
N LEU A 9 -26.78 18.51 11.86
CA LEU A 9 -25.98 18.03 13.00
C LEU A 9 -25.75 16.50 12.95
N SER A 10 -26.70 15.75 12.39
CA SER A 10 -26.62 14.30 12.26
C SER A 10 -25.59 13.84 11.21
N LEU A 11 -25.32 14.66 10.19
CA LEU A 11 -24.38 14.35 9.12
C LEU A 11 -22.91 14.50 9.53
N LEU A 12 -22.63 15.22 10.62
CA LEU A 12 -21.27 15.38 11.15
C LEU A 12 -20.80 14.18 11.99
N LEU A 13 -21.71 13.29 12.42
CA LEU A 13 -21.38 12.11 13.22
C LEU A 13 -20.91 10.90 12.38
N LEU A 14 -21.02 10.96 11.05
CA LEU A 14 -20.60 9.88 10.15
C LEU A 14 -19.14 10.01 9.66
N ALA A 15 -18.42 11.08 10.02
CA ALA A 15 -17.11 11.39 9.44
C ALA A 15 -15.89 11.01 10.30
N ALA A 16 -16.09 10.30 11.42
CA ALA A 16 -15.00 9.97 12.35
C ALA A 16 -14.78 8.46 12.50
N CYS A 17 -14.56 7.76 11.39
CA CYS A 17 -13.59 6.66 11.42
C CYS A 17 -12.19 7.29 11.50
N ALA A 18 -11.88 7.94 12.63
CA ALA A 18 -10.53 8.38 12.92
C ALA A 18 -9.73 7.11 13.17
N THR A 19 -8.96 6.69 12.17
CA THR A 19 -7.95 5.65 12.32
C THR A 19 -7.04 6.10 13.46
N ASP A 20 -7.07 5.39 14.58
CA ASP A 20 -6.27 5.74 15.76
C ASP A 20 -4.78 5.72 15.38
N PRO A 21 -4.09 6.88 15.37
CA PRO A 21 -2.71 6.98 14.91
C PRO A 21 -1.72 6.26 15.85
N SER A 22 -2.17 5.83 17.03
CA SER A 22 -1.37 5.04 17.97
C SER A 22 -1.43 3.53 17.71
N LYS A 23 -2.37 3.06 16.88
CA LYS A 23 -2.47 1.63 16.55
C LYS A 23 -1.43 1.25 15.49
N PRO A 24 -0.79 0.08 15.62
CA PRO A 24 0.06 -0.46 14.56
C PRO A 24 -0.76 -0.61 13.28
N VAL A 25 -0.33 0.08 12.23
CA VAL A 25 -0.92 -0.05 10.89
C VAL A 25 -0.44 -1.38 10.29
N ARG A 26 -1.39 -2.24 9.90
CA ARG A 26 -1.08 -3.46 9.14
C ARG A 26 -1.13 -3.13 7.66
N TYR A 27 -0.03 -3.42 6.95
CA TYR A 27 0.08 -3.23 5.51
C TYR A 27 -0.30 -4.52 4.79
N ASP A 28 -1.29 -4.46 3.90
CA ASP A 28 -1.66 -5.59 3.05
C ASP A 28 -0.62 -5.79 1.95
N MET A 29 0.43 -6.55 2.28
CA MET A 29 1.48 -6.90 1.33
C MET A 29 1.01 -7.85 0.23
N GLU A 30 -0.07 -8.61 0.42
CA GLU A 30 -0.51 -9.58 -0.59
C GLU A 30 -0.97 -8.87 -1.87
N SER A 31 -1.74 -7.78 -1.73
CA SER A 31 -2.19 -6.96 -2.85
C SER A 31 -1.03 -6.33 -3.65
N CYS A 32 0.01 -5.89 -2.95
CA CYS A 32 1.26 -5.40 -3.55
C CYS A 32 1.95 -6.50 -4.37
N LEU A 33 2.20 -7.66 -3.76
CA LEU A 33 2.91 -8.75 -4.42
C LEU A 33 2.11 -9.37 -5.58
N ALA A 34 0.79 -9.45 -5.46
CA ALA A 34 -0.09 -9.91 -6.53
C ALA A 34 -0.01 -8.97 -7.74
N SER A 35 -0.06 -7.66 -7.51
CA SER A 35 0.06 -6.63 -8.56
C SER A 35 1.41 -6.70 -9.27
N LEU A 36 2.51 -6.90 -8.53
CA LEU A 36 3.84 -7.08 -9.11
C LEU A 36 3.94 -8.34 -9.98
N ARG A 37 3.39 -9.48 -9.52
CA ARG A 37 3.35 -10.72 -10.32
C ARG A 37 2.52 -10.56 -11.60
N ALA A 38 1.40 -9.85 -11.54
CA ALA A 38 0.59 -9.55 -12.72
C ALA A 38 1.36 -8.73 -13.78
N GLY A 39 2.29 -7.87 -13.34
CA GLY A 39 3.19 -7.12 -14.22
C GLY A 39 4.30 -7.97 -14.88
N MET A 40 4.50 -9.22 -14.47
CA MET A 40 5.50 -10.15 -15.02
C MET A 40 4.91 -11.57 -15.23
N PRO A 41 3.92 -11.75 -16.12
CA PRO A 41 3.21 -13.02 -16.27
C PRO A 41 4.09 -14.19 -16.76
N GLY A 42 5.26 -13.91 -17.33
CA GLY A 42 6.22 -14.93 -17.79
C GLY A 42 7.24 -15.38 -16.74
N GLN A 43 7.22 -14.81 -15.54
CA GLN A 43 8.16 -15.14 -14.46
C GLN A 43 7.40 -15.87 -13.35
N THR A 44 7.56 -17.19 -13.26
CA THR A 44 6.83 -18.04 -12.29
C THR A 44 7.51 -18.08 -10.92
N ASP A 45 8.83 -17.91 -10.88
CA ASP A 45 9.64 -18.05 -9.66
C ASP A 45 10.24 -16.70 -9.24
N ILE A 46 9.36 -15.77 -8.87
CA ILE A 46 9.75 -14.45 -8.35
C ILE A 46 9.83 -14.52 -6.83
N THR A 47 11.01 -14.27 -6.28
CA THR A 47 11.22 -14.07 -4.84
C THR A 47 11.32 -12.58 -4.54
N PHE A 48 10.51 -12.09 -3.60
CA PHE A 48 10.54 -10.71 -3.14
C PHE A 48 11.34 -10.63 -1.84
N ASP A 49 12.35 -9.76 -1.77
CA ASP A 49 13.28 -9.64 -0.64
C ASP A 49 13.13 -8.27 0.05
N PRO A 50 12.16 -8.10 0.98
CA PRO A 50 11.74 -6.81 1.53
C PRO A 50 12.74 -6.18 2.53
N SER A 51 14.03 -6.29 2.24
CA SER A 51 15.13 -5.85 3.11
C SER A 51 15.21 -4.33 3.31
N THR A 52 14.52 -3.54 2.47
CA THR A 52 14.50 -2.07 2.61
C THR A 52 13.07 -1.56 2.79
N LEU A 53 12.76 -1.16 4.01
CA LEU A 53 11.47 -0.62 4.41
C LEU A 53 11.67 0.84 4.81
N THR A 54 11.23 1.78 3.97
CA THR A 54 11.29 3.22 4.28
C THR A 54 9.95 3.70 4.83
N HIS A 55 9.95 4.19 6.07
CA HIS A 55 8.77 4.66 6.80
C HIS A 55 8.70 6.19 6.84
N ARG A 56 7.50 6.76 6.61
CA ARG A 56 7.20 8.16 6.97
C ARG A 56 5.71 8.34 7.32
N GLY A 57 5.31 7.96 8.54
CA GLY A 57 4.05 8.31 9.21
C GLY A 57 2.75 8.10 8.41
N GLY A 58 1.99 7.05 8.73
CA GLY A 58 0.71 6.69 8.06
C GLY A 58 0.93 6.10 6.67
N ASP A 59 1.73 6.80 5.87
CA ASP A 59 2.12 6.43 4.52
C ASP A 59 3.41 5.61 4.54
N TRP A 60 3.44 4.54 3.76
CA TRP A 60 4.59 3.67 3.60
C TRP A 60 4.91 3.49 2.13
N THR A 61 6.19 3.64 1.80
CA THR A 61 6.73 3.27 0.51
C THR A 61 7.77 2.18 0.75
N ILE A 62 7.50 1.00 0.24
CA ILE A 62 8.42 -0.13 0.28
C ILE A 62 9.16 -0.15 -1.04
N VAL A 63 10.48 -0.04 -1.01
CA VAL A 63 11.35 -0.19 -2.18
C VAL A 63 12.24 -1.37 -1.94
N SER A 64 12.26 -2.32 -2.86
CA SER A 64 12.93 -3.59 -2.62
C SER A 64 13.32 -4.23 -3.95
N GLU A 65 14.11 -5.29 -3.89
CA GLU A 65 14.43 -6.08 -5.07
C GLU A 65 13.61 -7.37 -5.12
N ALA A 66 13.29 -7.80 -6.34
CA ALA A 66 12.85 -9.14 -6.63
C ALA A 66 13.97 -9.88 -7.37
N LYS A 67 14.02 -11.20 -7.16
CA LYS A 67 15.01 -12.10 -7.75
C LYS A 67 14.28 -13.20 -8.51
N GLY A 68 14.68 -13.44 -9.75
CA GLY A 68 14.20 -14.57 -10.55
C GLY A 68 15.10 -15.81 -10.42
N ALA A 69 14.56 -16.99 -10.72
CA ALA A 69 15.31 -18.26 -10.67
C ALA A 69 16.54 -18.31 -11.60
N ASN A 70 16.51 -17.57 -12.71
CA ASN A 70 17.63 -17.42 -13.66
C ASN A 70 18.62 -16.31 -13.25
N GLY A 71 18.52 -15.77 -12.04
CA GLY A 71 19.49 -14.82 -11.49
C GLY A 71 19.26 -13.35 -11.85
N TRP A 72 18.18 -13.00 -12.57
CA TRP A 72 17.84 -11.58 -12.74
C TRP A 72 17.41 -10.95 -11.41
N ARG A 73 17.67 -9.64 -11.29
CA ARG A 73 17.25 -8.81 -10.17
C ARG A 73 16.53 -7.59 -10.71
N GLN A 74 15.42 -7.21 -10.11
CA GLN A 74 14.71 -6.00 -10.48
C GLN A 74 14.11 -5.32 -9.27
N ALA A 75 14.32 -4.01 -9.16
CA ALA A 75 13.74 -3.23 -8.10
C ALA A 75 12.24 -3.00 -8.34
N TRP A 76 11.48 -2.90 -7.26
CA TRP A 76 10.06 -2.63 -7.25
C TRP A 76 9.72 -1.69 -6.10
N VAL A 77 8.58 -1.02 -6.23
CA VAL A 77 8.03 -0.13 -5.22
C VAL A 77 6.57 -0.47 -4.96
N CYS A 78 6.16 -0.43 -3.69
CA CYS A 78 4.76 -0.46 -3.28
C CYS A 78 4.45 0.73 -2.37
N ASN A 79 3.37 1.43 -2.68
CA ASN A 79 2.89 2.58 -1.91
C ASN A 79 1.64 2.19 -1.12
N PHE A 80 1.61 2.64 0.12
CA PHE A 80 0.53 2.45 1.07
C PHE A 80 0.17 3.78 1.70
N LYS A 81 -1.14 3.97 1.93
CA LYS A 81 -1.69 5.12 2.62
C LYS A 81 -2.57 4.65 3.76
N ASP A 82 -2.23 5.05 4.98
CA ASP A 82 -2.92 4.60 6.20
C ASP A 82 -3.09 3.06 6.31
N GLY A 83 -2.12 2.30 5.76
CA GLY A 83 -2.15 0.83 5.72
C GLY A 83 -2.84 0.20 4.51
N VAL A 84 -3.54 1.00 3.72
CA VAL A 84 -4.22 0.56 2.50
C VAL A 84 -3.24 0.57 1.34
N PHE A 85 -3.20 -0.53 0.58
CA PHE A 85 -2.43 -0.63 -0.65
C PHE A 85 -2.96 0.36 -1.71
N GLU A 86 -2.09 1.22 -2.25
CA GLU A 86 -2.45 2.14 -3.33
C GLU A 86 -1.91 1.70 -4.69
N SER A 87 -0.63 1.33 -4.75
CA SER A 87 0.01 0.99 -6.03
C SER A 87 1.24 0.12 -5.85
N ALA A 88 1.55 -0.67 -6.89
CA ALA A 88 2.79 -1.41 -7.02
C ALA A 88 3.38 -1.19 -8.42
N GLN A 89 4.69 -0.98 -8.51
CA GLN A 89 5.37 -0.71 -9.77
C GLN A 89 6.75 -1.36 -9.81
N TRP A 90 7.13 -1.88 -10.98
CA TRP A 90 8.49 -2.29 -11.27
C TRP A 90 9.33 -1.06 -11.62
N ILE A 91 10.47 -0.89 -10.94
CA ILE A 91 11.42 0.17 -11.24
C ILE A 91 12.27 -0.31 -12.42
N LYS A 92 12.27 0.46 -13.50
CA LYS A 92 13.13 0.18 -14.66
C LYS A 92 14.53 0.69 -14.33
N SER A 93 15.53 -0.16 -14.46
CA SER A 93 16.92 0.26 -14.55
C SER A 93 17.13 0.96 -15.89
N GLU A 94 17.58 2.22 -15.86
CA GLU A 94 17.96 3.00 -17.04
C GLU A 94 19.15 2.41 -17.80
#